data_AF-A0A1F7PGE9-F1
#
_entry.id   AF-A0A1F7PGE9-F1
#
_cell.length_a   1.000
_cell.length_b   1.000
_cell.length_c   1.000
_cell.angle_alpha   90.00
_cell.angle_beta   90.00
_cell.angle_gamma   90.00
#
_symmetry.space_group_name_H-M   'P 1'
#
loop_
_entity.id
_entity.type
_entity.pdbx_description
1 polymer ?
#
loop_
_entity_poly.entity_id
_entity_poly.type
_entity_poly.pdbx_seq_one_letter_code
_entity_poly.pdbx_strand_id
1 'polypeptide(L)'
;MKKTPKPRGERAAGLRQRKFALLRRYRLPEALVAELLPGSLSQSRRRCGKPTCHCATEAGHPSWYLAFMVGGKQRVEHIPAAWAADVQRRVAAGREFKQAIAEVLAANAQLLVLERRQARR
;
A
#
# COMPACT_ATOMS: atom_id res chain seq x y z
N MET A 1 18.16 -10.95 -8.45
CA MET A 1 17.14 -10.98 -7.36
C MET A 1 16.49 -12.36 -7.33
N LYS A 2 16.66 -13.15 -6.25
CA LYS A 2 15.99 -14.46 -6.14
C LYS A 2 14.47 -14.22 -6.13
N LYS A 3 13.72 -14.86 -7.03
CA LYS A 3 12.24 -14.79 -7.05
C LYS A 3 11.73 -15.33 -5.71
N THR A 4 11.13 -14.47 -4.90
CA THR A 4 10.50 -14.90 -3.66
C THR A 4 9.34 -15.84 -3.99
N PRO A 5 9.21 -17.00 -3.32
CA PRO A 5 8.10 -17.90 -3.57
C PRO A 5 6.76 -17.21 -3.31
N LYS A 6 5.79 -17.40 -4.23
CA LYS A 6 4.43 -16.87 -4.07
C LYS A 6 3.77 -17.52 -2.83
N PRO A 7 2.97 -16.76 -2.05
CA PRO A 7 2.33 -17.30 -0.86
C PRO A 7 1.35 -18.43 -1.22
N ARG A 8 1.42 -19.56 -0.52
CA ARG A 8 0.58 -20.76 -0.73
C ARG A 8 -0.37 -20.98 0.45
N GLY A 9 -1.31 -21.91 0.29
CA GLY A 9 -2.29 -22.28 1.34
C GLY A 9 -3.61 -21.52 1.28
N GLU A 10 -4.57 -21.98 2.09
CA GLU A 10 -5.97 -21.52 2.10
C GLU A 10 -6.09 -20.02 2.36
N ARG A 11 -5.31 -19.49 3.31
CA ARG A 11 -5.30 -18.05 3.62
C ARG A 11 -4.89 -17.20 2.41
N ALA A 12 -3.89 -17.64 1.65
CA ALA A 12 -3.45 -16.96 0.44
C ALA A 12 -4.49 -17.08 -0.68
N ALA A 13 -5.14 -18.24 -0.81
CA ALA A 13 -6.24 -18.45 -1.76
C ALA A 13 -7.43 -17.53 -1.45
N GLY A 14 -7.86 -17.44 -0.19
CA GLY A 14 -8.95 -16.56 0.23
C GLY A 14 -8.66 -15.07 -0.01
N LEU A 15 -7.41 -14.63 0.20
CA LEU A 15 -6.99 -13.27 -0.15
C LEU A 15 -7.10 -12.99 -1.65
N ARG A 16 -6.66 -13.93 -2.50
CA ARG A 16 -6.78 -13.82 -3.96
C ARG A 16 -8.24 -13.81 -4.40
N GLN A 17 -9.06 -14.70 -3.84
CA GLN A 17 -10.48 -14.77 -4.16
C GLN A 17 -11.19 -13.44 -3.86
N ARG A 18 -10.99 -12.88 -2.65
CA ARG A 18 -11.55 -11.56 -2.31
C ARG A 18 -11.06 -10.46 -3.24
N LYS A 19 -9.75 -10.44 -3.55
CA LYS A 19 -9.17 -9.48 -4.50
C LYS A 19 -9.88 -9.56 -5.85
N PHE A 20 -9.91 -10.73 -6.48
CA PHE A 20 -10.47 -10.91 -7.82
C PHE A 20 -11.99 -10.73 -7.87
N ALA A 21 -12.73 -11.05 -6.81
CA ALA A 21 -14.17 -10.77 -6.73
C ALA A 21 -14.46 -9.26 -6.86
N LEU A 22 -13.68 -8.42 -6.17
CA LEU A 22 -13.82 -6.96 -6.26
C LEU A 22 -13.42 -6.43 -7.64
N LEU A 23 -12.30 -6.91 -8.20
CA LEU A 23 -11.87 -6.49 -9.54
C LEU A 23 -12.94 -6.81 -10.59
N ARG A 24 -13.55 -7.99 -10.54
CA ARG A 24 -14.64 -8.37 -11.45
C ARG A 24 -15.89 -7.52 -11.24
N ARG A 25 -16.30 -7.31 -9.98
CA ARG A 25 -17.49 -6.52 -9.64
C ARG A 25 -17.44 -5.11 -10.19
N TYR A 26 -16.27 -4.46 -10.10
CA TYR A 26 -16.08 -3.08 -10.57
C TYR A 26 -15.42 -2.99 -11.95
N ARG A 27 -15.25 -4.12 -12.65
CA ARG A 27 -14.56 -4.22 -13.96
C ARG A 27 -13.20 -3.50 -13.98
N LEU A 28 -12.45 -3.61 -12.89
CA LEU A 28 -11.13 -3.02 -12.74
C LEU A 28 -10.07 -3.92 -13.38
N PRO A 29 -9.28 -3.45 -14.35
CA PRO A 29 -8.18 -4.24 -14.91
C PRO A 29 -7.16 -4.59 -13.84
N GLU A 30 -6.76 -5.86 -13.73
CA GLU A 30 -5.74 -6.27 -12.75
C GLU A 30 -4.43 -5.52 -12.96
N ALA A 31 -4.03 -5.27 -14.21
CA ALA A 31 -2.82 -4.53 -14.56
C ALA A 31 -2.76 -3.12 -13.95
N LEU A 32 -3.92 -2.51 -13.67
CA LEU A 32 -3.99 -1.17 -13.07
C LEU A 32 -3.67 -1.18 -11.58
N VAL A 33 -3.96 -2.28 -10.88
CA VAL A 33 -3.96 -2.32 -9.40
C VAL A 33 -3.07 -3.40 -8.78
N ALA A 34 -2.49 -4.31 -9.58
CA ALA A 34 -1.74 -5.46 -9.10
C ALA A 34 -0.55 -5.10 -8.21
N GLU A 35 0.15 -4.02 -8.55
CA GLU A 35 1.38 -3.60 -7.86
C GLU A 35 1.11 -2.49 -6.82
N LEU A 36 -0.12 -2.02 -6.67
CA LEU A 36 -0.44 -0.93 -5.76
C LEU A 36 -0.52 -1.42 -4.32
N LEU A 37 0.22 -0.77 -3.41
CA LEU A 37 0.15 -1.06 -1.98
C LEU A 37 -0.45 0.12 -1.21
N PRO A 38 -1.29 -0.14 -0.18
CA PRO A 38 -1.73 0.89 0.73
C PRO A 38 -0.65 1.21 1.76
N GLY A 39 -0.80 2.36 2.44
CA GLY A 39 -0.09 2.65 3.67
C GLY A 39 1.12 3.56 3.50
N SER A 40 2.12 3.35 4.34
CA SER A 40 3.39 4.08 4.33
C SER A 40 4.55 3.16 4.65
N LEU A 41 5.71 3.41 4.04
CA LEU A 41 6.96 2.75 4.40
C LEU A 41 7.80 3.74 5.21
N SER A 42 8.30 3.29 6.36
CA SER A 42 9.12 4.09 7.26
C SER A 42 10.43 3.37 7.58
N GLN A 43 11.47 4.14 7.85
CA GLN A 43 12.76 3.64 8.29
C GLN A 43 12.98 4.02 9.76
N SER A 44 13.39 3.05 10.57
CA SER A 44 13.85 3.27 11.94
C SER A 44 15.28 2.76 12.06
N ARG A 45 16.08 3.37 12.94
CA ARG A 45 17.44 2.90 13.26
C ARG A 45 17.43 2.28 14.63
N ARG A 46 17.90 1.04 14.77
CA ARG A 46 18.00 0.36 16.06
C ARG A 46 19.44 -0.03 16.37
N ARG A 47 19.83 0.10 17.63
CA ARG A 47 21.13 -0.42 18.12
C ARG A 47 20.95 -1.87 18.53
N CYS A 48 21.92 -2.71 18.18
CA CYS A 48 21.82 -4.16 18.23
C CYS A 48 22.13 -4.76 19.62
N GLY A 49 22.36 -3.93 20.65
CA GLY A 49 22.66 -4.34 22.04
C GLY A 49 24.04 -4.99 22.23
N LYS A 50 24.62 -5.56 21.18
CA LYS A 50 25.95 -6.17 21.22
C LYS A 50 27.04 -5.06 21.27
N PRO A 51 27.92 -5.06 22.28
CA PRO A 51 28.93 -4.00 22.45
C PRO A 51 29.97 -3.98 21.33
N THR A 52 30.20 -5.12 20.66
CA THR A 52 31.15 -5.23 19.53
C THR A 52 30.52 -4.89 18.17
N CYS A 53 29.28 -4.43 18.15
CA CYS A 53 28.55 -4.09 16.92
C CYS A 53 28.91 -2.67 16.53
N HIS A 54 29.25 -2.42 15.28
CA HIS A 54 29.55 -1.07 14.78
C HIS A 54 28.42 -0.06 15.08
N CYS A 55 27.18 -0.55 15.10
CA CYS A 55 25.99 0.23 15.43
C CYS A 55 25.90 0.69 16.90
N ALA A 56 26.79 0.23 17.78
CA ALA A 56 26.89 0.72 19.16
C ALA A 56 27.48 2.13 19.22
N THR A 57 28.43 2.43 18.31
CA THR A 57 29.11 3.73 18.21
C THR A 57 28.60 4.59 17.06
N GLU A 58 27.93 3.98 16.07
CA GLU A 58 27.38 4.68 14.90
C GLU A 58 25.85 4.88 14.93
N ALA A 59 25.32 5.45 13.85
CA ALA A 59 23.89 5.52 13.60
C ALA A 59 23.35 4.09 13.33
N GLY A 60 22.65 3.53 14.32
CA GLY A 60 22.07 2.17 14.38
C GLY A 60 21.61 1.49 13.07
N HIS A 61 21.42 0.17 13.09
CA HIS A 61 20.99 -0.59 11.91
C HIS A 61 19.65 -0.09 11.34
N PRO A 62 19.59 0.20 10.03
CA PRO A 62 18.34 0.58 9.39
C PRO A 62 17.37 -0.62 9.34
N SER A 63 16.16 -0.40 9.82
CA SER A 63 15.04 -1.35 9.80
C SER A 63 13.87 -0.67 9.10
N TRP A 64 13.26 -1.37 8.14
CA TRP A 64 12.14 -0.83 7.37
C TRP A 64 10.82 -1.42 7.84
N TYR A 65 9.77 -0.61 7.90
CA TYR A 65 8.45 -1.00 8.37
C TYR A 65 7.36 -0.49 7.43
N LEU A 66 6.53 -1.39 6.93
CA LEU A 66 5.32 -1.07 6.16
C LEU A 66 4.14 -1.01 7.13
N ALA A 67 3.54 0.17 7.27
CA ALA A 67 2.33 0.38 8.04
C ALA A 67 1.11 0.50 7.10
N PHE A 68 0.06 -0.30 7.33
CA PHE A 68 -1.15 -0.27 6.50
C PHE A 68 -2.40 -0.69 7.28
N MET A 69 -3.57 -0.28 6.80
CA MET A 69 -4.86 -0.57 7.43
C MET A 69 -5.54 -1.78 6.76
N VAL A 70 -6.09 -2.69 7.56
CA VAL A 70 -6.96 -3.78 7.10
C VAL A 70 -8.14 -3.91 8.04
N GLY A 71 -9.37 -3.73 7.53
CA GLY A 71 -10.59 -3.85 8.33
C GLY A 71 -10.61 -2.90 9.54
N GLY A 72 -10.17 -1.65 9.36
CA GLY A 72 -10.11 -0.63 10.42
C GLY A 72 -8.97 -0.81 11.42
N LYS A 73 -8.14 -1.85 11.31
CA LYS A 73 -7.00 -2.09 12.21
C LYS A 73 -5.68 -1.78 11.52
N GLN A 74 -4.80 -1.05 12.21
CA GLN A 74 -3.44 -0.80 11.76
C GLN A 74 -2.58 -2.07 11.90
N ARG A 75 -1.79 -2.35 10.88
CA ARG A 75 -0.77 -3.40 10.86
C ARG A 75 0.56 -2.78 10.50
N VAL A 76 1.62 -3.29 11.12
CA VAL A 76 3.00 -2.86 10.88
C VAL A 76 3.84 -4.10 10.68
N GLU A 77 4.47 -4.20 9.51
CA GLU A 77 5.28 -5.37 9.13
C GLU A 77 6.71 -4.95 8.83
N HIS A 78 7.68 -5.73 9.31
CA HIS A 78 9.09 -5.50 9.00
C HIS A 78 9.39 -5.90 7.54
N ILE A 79 10.09 -5.02 6.82
CA ILE A 79 10.43 -5.19 5.41
C ILE A 79 11.95 -5.37 5.28
N PRO A 80 12.43 -6.42 4.58
CA PRO A 80 13.85 -6.54 4.27
C PRO A 80 14.37 -5.32 3.50
N ALA A 81 15.58 -4.85 3.81
CA ALA A 81 16.17 -3.68 3.15
C ALA A 81 16.22 -3.83 1.61
N ALA A 82 16.45 -5.06 1.11
CA ALA A 82 16.45 -5.36 -0.32
C ALA A 82 15.10 -5.10 -1.02
N TRP A 83 13.99 -5.04 -0.27
CA TRP A 83 12.65 -4.78 -0.81
C TRP A 83 12.19 -3.34 -0.60
N ALA A 84 12.90 -2.56 0.23
CA ALA A 84 12.46 -1.23 0.63
C ALA A 84 12.17 -0.31 -0.56
N ALA A 85 13.08 -0.25 -1.54
CA ALA A 85 12.90 0.57 -2.74
C ALA A 85 11.67 0.14 -3.56
N ASP A 86 11.44 -1.15 -3.72
CA ASP A 86 10.29 -1.67 -4.47
C ASP A 86 8.97 -1.40 -3.72
N VAL A 87 8.92 -1.66 -2.41
CA VAL A 87 7.75 -1.37 -1.58
C VAL A 87 7.44 0.13 -1.56
N GLN A 88 8.46 0.99 -1.47
CA GLN A 88 8.29 2.45 -1.50
C GLN A 88 7.57 2.88 -2.79
N ARG A 89 8.00 2.37 -3.96
CA ARG A 89 7.36 2.69 -5.25
C ARG A 89 5.91 2.24 -5.28
N ARG A 90 5.63 1.00 -4.84
CA ARG A 90 4.26 0.43 -4.81
C ARG A 90 3.32 1.21 -3.89
N VAL A 91 3.84 1.65 -2.74
CA VAL A 91 3.09 2.47 -1.78
C VAL A 91 2.81 3.87 -2.34
N ALA A 92 3.80 4.50 -2.97
CA ALA A 92 3.62 5.80 -3.62
C ALA A 92 2.57 5.72 -4.74
N ALA A 93 2.68 4.74 -5.64
CA ALA A 93 1.70 4.52 -6.70
C ALA A 93 0.30 4.22 -6.13
N GLY A 94 0.21 3.41 -5.07
CA GLY A 94 -1.06 3.11 -4.43
C GLY A 94 -1.70 4.32 -3.74
N ARG A 95 -0.90 5.24 -3.20
CA ARG A 95 -1.37 6.52 -2.65
C ARG A 95 -1.89 7.43 -3.76
N GLU A 96 -1.14 7.59 -4.83
CA GLU A 96 -1.50 8.43 -5.98
C GLU A 96 -2.82 7.93 -6.62
N PHE A 97 -2.93 6.62 -6.86
CA PHE A 97 -4.16 6.03 -7.40
C PHE A 97 -5.39 6.31 -6.52
N LYS A 98 -5.24 6.20 -5.18
CA LYS A 98 -6.35 6.52 -4.26
C LYS A 98 -6.74 7.99 -4.32
N GLN A 99 -5.77 8.89 -4.47
CA GLN A 99 -6.04 10.33 -4.61
C GLN A 99 -6.78 10.61 -5.92
N ALA A 100 -6.35 10.03 -7.03
CA ALA A 100 -7.02 10.17 -8.32
C ALA A 100 -8.48 9.68 -8.27
N ILE A 101 -8.74 8.52 -7.66
CA ILE A 101 -10.12 8.03 -7.48
C ILE A 101 -10.95 8.98 -6.61
N ALA A 102 -10.37 9.52 -5.53
CA ALA A 102 -11.07 10.48 -4.68
C ALA A 102 -11.42 11.77 -5.44
N GLU A 103 -10.51 12.26 -6.30
CA GLU A 103 -10.72 13.43 -7.14
C GLU A 103 -11.84 13.20 -8.17
N VAL A 104 -11.85 12.04 -8.84
CA VAL A 104 -12.94 11.66 -9.76
C VAL A 104 -14.29 11.67 -9.04
N LEU A 105 -14.37 11.11 -7.83
CA LEU A 105 -15.60 11.12 -7.04
C LEU A 105 -16.02 12.54 -6.64
N ALA A 106 -15.08 13.39 -6.27
CA ALA A 106 -15.34 14.79 -5.95
C ALA A 106 -15.85 15.56 -7.18
N ALA A 107 -15.24 15.36 -8.35
CA ALA A 107 -15.67 15.95 -9.61
C ALA A 107 -17.10 15.53 -9.97
N ASN A 108 -17.43 14.24 -9.85
CA ASN A 108 -18.79 13.74 -10.08
C ASN A 108 -19.81 14.43 -9.18
N ALA A 109 -19.49 14.66 -7.90
CA ALA A 109 -20.36 15.37 -6.97
C ALA A 109 -20.55 16.84 -7.37
N GLN A 110 -19.47 17.51 -7.82
CA GLN A 110 -19.55 18.89 -8.30
C GLN A 110 -20.42 19.01 -9.56
N LEU A 111 -20.28 18.09 -10.50
CA LEU A 111 -21.11 18.03 -11.72
C LEU A 111 -22.60 17.88 -11.38
N LEU A 112 -22.94 16.96 -10.48
CA LEU A 112 -24.33 16.78 -10.02
C LEU A 112 -24.93 18.06 -9.41
N VAL A 113 -24.12 18.80 -8.63
CA VAL A 113 -24.56 20.09 -8.07
C VAL A 113 -24.81 21.12 -9.16
N LEU A 114 -24.00 21.16 -10.21
CA LEU A 114 -24.18 22.05 -11.36
C LEU A 114 -25.44 21.69 -12.14
N GLU A 115 -25.66 20.41 -12.47
CA GLU A 115 -26.86 19.91 -13.14
C GLU A 115 -28.13 20.34 -12.38
N ARG A 116 -28.16 20.13 -11.05
CA ARG A 116 -29.29 20.54 -10.20
C ARG A 116 -29.55 22.04 -10.25
N ARG A 117 -28.51 22.87 -10.30
CA ARG A 117 -28.64 24.35 -10.36
C ARG A 117 -29.17 24.80 -11.70
N GLN A 118 -28.76 24.15 -12.79
CA GLN A 118 -29.23 24.45 -14.14
C GLN A 118 -30.70 24.06 -14.31
N ALA A 119 -31.13 22.91 -13.78
CA ALA A 119 -32.52 22.45 -13.86
C ALA A 119 -33.53 23.29 -13.03
N ARG A 120 -33.04 24.22 -12.20
CA ARG A 120 -33.86 25.14 -11.39
C ARG A 120 -34.00 26.54 -12.00
N ARG A 121 -33.31 26.80 -13.11
CA ARG A 121 -33.44 28.02 -13.91
C ARG A 121 -34.43 27.78 -15.03
#